data_AF-A0A0T6A730-F1
#
_entry.id   AF-A0A0T6A730-F1
#
_cell.length_a   1.000
_cell.length_b   1.000
_cell.length_c   1.000
_cell.angle_alpha   90.00
_cell.angle_beta   90.00
_cell.angle_gamma   90.00
#
_symmetry.space_group_name_H-M   'P 1'
#
loop_
_entity.id
_entity.type
_entity.pdbx_description
1 polymer ?
#
loop_
_entity_poly.entity_id
_entity_poly.type
_entity_poly.pdbx_seq_one_letter_code
_entity_poly.pdbx_strand_id
1 'polypeptide(L)' 'MGYRACQAARAESVEDVIFALATGRVEGDVNLVGQVGAEMVVEAVLRAVKTATSLGGLPAHRDLHP' A
#
# COMPACT_ATOMS: atom_id res chain seq x y z
N MET A 1 24.48 27.15 -21.66
CA MET A 1 24.52 25.69 -21.45
C MET A 1 24.67 25.46 -19.95
N GLY A 2 23.56 25.27 -19.23
CA GLY A 2 23.57 25.13 -17.78
C GLY A 2 22.53 24.11 -17.38
N TYR A 3 22.97 22.95 -16.91
CA TYR A 3 22.09 21.89 -16.40
C TYR A 3 21.52 22.33 -15.05
N ARG A 4 20.19 22.36 -14.93
CA ARG A 4 19.52 22.58 -13.64
C ARG A 4 19.68 21.34 -12.77
N ALA A 5 20.21 21.52 -11.58
CA ALA A 5 20.20 20.49 -10.53
C ALA A 5 18.74 20.22 -10.10
N CYS A 6 18.34 18.95 -10.08
CA CYS A 6 17.11 18.53 -9.42
C CYS A 6 17.23 18.86 -7.92
N GLN A 7 16.47 19.85 -7.45
CA GLN A 7 16.23 20.01 -6.02
C GLN A 7 15.32 18.87 -5.54
N ALA A 8 15.73 18.19 -4.46
CA ALA A 8 14.94 17.14 -3.83
C ALA A 8 13.53 17.68 -3.48
N ALA A 9 12.50 17.05 -4.05
CA ALA A 9 11.12 17.26 -3.63
C ALA A 9 11.03 16.90 -2.15
N ARG A 10 10.69 17.88 -1.31
CA ARG A 10 10.35 17.62 0.09
C ARG A 10 9.03 16.87 0.05
N ALA A 11 9.01 15.60 0.46
CA ALA A 11 7.77 14.87 0.61
C ALA A 11 6.98 15.56 1.73
N GLU A 12 5.92 16.28 1.37
CA GLU A 12 4.86 16.65 2.30
C GLU A 12 4.29 15.37 2.91
N SER A 13 3.83 15.46 4.15
CA SER A 13 3.35 14.32 4.94
C SER A 13 2.39 13.44 4.13
N VAL A 14 2.72 12.16 3.96
CA VAL A 14 1.80 11.18 3.39
C VAL A 14 0.80 10.84 4.49
N GLU A 15 -0.47 11.15 4.27
CA GLU A 15 -1.54 10.81 5.20
C GLU A 15 -2.13 9.44 4.83
N ASP A 16 -2.19 8.53 5.79
CA ASP A 16 -2.80 7.21 5.62
C ASP A 16 -4.28 7.25 6.05
N VAL A 17 -5.16 6.64 5.24
CA VAL A 17 -6.61 6.58 5.50
C VAL A 17 -7.14 5.17 5.25
N ILE A 18 -7.94 4.64 6.17
CA ILE A 18 -8.62 3.33 6.04
C ILE A 18 -10.13 3.55 6.09
N PHE A 19 -10.85 2.98 5.12
CA PHE A 19 -12.31 2.92 5.11
C PHE A 19 -12.78 1.51 5.47
N ALA A 20 -13.78 1.41 6.35
CA ALA A 20 -14.40 0.15 6.74
C ALA A 20 -15.86 0.10 6.27
N LEU A 21 -16.29 -1.05 5.75
CA LEU A 21 -17.63 -1.27 5.20
C LEU A 21 -18.13 -2.65 5.63
N ALA A 22 -19.43 -2.76 5.92
CA ALA A 22 -20.09 -4.01 6.26
C ALA A 22 -21.26 -4.29 5.32
N THR A 23 -21.35 -5.51 4.79
CA THR A 23 -22.47 -5.92 3.92
C THR A 23 -23.74 -6.30 4.70
N GLY A 24 -23.64 -6.45 6.03
CA GLY A 24 -24.76 -6.79 6.91
C GLY A 24 -25.28 -8.23 6.79
N ARG A 25 -24.51 -9.14 6.17
CA ARG A 25 -24.98 -10.51 5.88
C ARG A 25 -24.80 -11.51 7.04
N VAL A 26 -23.92 -11.21 7.99
CA VAL A 26 -23.54 -12.12 9.10
C VAL A 26 -23.33 -11.29 10.37
N GLU A 27 -23.80 -11.78 11.52
CA GLU A 27 -23.47 -11.21 12.83
C GLU A 27 -22.01 -11.49 13.17
N GLY A 28 -21.29 -10.50 13.70
CA GLY A 28 -19.86 -10.61 13.97
C GLY A 28 -19.44 -9.95 15.28
N ASP A 29 -18.43 -10.55 15.92
CA ASP A 29 -17.76 -9.98 17.10
C ASP A 29 -16.74 -8.92 16.65
N VAL A 30 -16.78 -7.73 17.26
CA VAL A 30 -15.94 -6.59 16.87
C VAL A 30 -14.44 -6.83 17.11
N ASN A 31 -14.07 -7.58 18.14
CA ASN A 31 -12.68 -7.89 18.43
C ASN A 31 -12.12 -8.85 17.37
N LEU A 32 -12.91 -9.86 17.00
CA LEU A 32 -12.53 -10.79 15.92
C LEU A 32 -12.39 -10.05 14.59
N VAL A 33 -13.36 -9.19 14.25
CA VAL A 33 -13.32 -8.39 13.01
C VAL A 33 -12.10 -7.46 13.00
N GLY A 34 -11.77 -6.82 14.13
CA GLY A 34 -10.60 -5.95 14.24
C GLY A 34 -9.28 -6.71 14.09
N GLN A 35 -9.14 -7.87 14.72
CA GLN A 35 -7.95 -8.72 14.62
C GLN A 35 -7.72 -9.18 13.18
N VAL A 36 -8.73 -9.79 12.55
CA VAL A 36 -8.63 -10.24 11.17
C VAL A 36 -8.45 -9.06 10.22
N GLY A 37 -9.12 -7.94 10.47
CA GLY A 37 -8.98 -6.71 9.68
C GLY A 37 -7.54 -6.20 9.62
N ALA A 38 -6.83 -6.19 10.75
CA ALA A 38 -5.42 -5.80 10.79
C ALA A 38 -4.54 -6.72 9.94
N GLU A 39 -4.73 -8.04 10.03
CA GLU A 39 -4.01 -9.01 9.21
C GLU A 39 -4.33 -8.86 7.71
N MET A 40 -5.59 -8.58 7.36
CA MET A 40 -6.00 -8.36 5.98
C MET A 40 -5.36 -7.11 5.37
N VAL A 41 -5.16 -6.04 6.15
CA VAL A 41 -4.44 -4.84 5.67
C VAL A 41 -2.99 -5.18 5.37
N VAL A 42 -2.31 -5.94 6.25
CA VAL A 42 -0.93 -6.39 6.01
C VAL A 42 -0.84 -7.22 4.72
N GLU A 43 -1.73 -8.19 4.56
CA GLU A 43 -1.75 -9.04 3.37
C GLU A 43 -2.05 -8.23 2.10
N ALA A 44 -2.94 -7.24 2.17
CA ALA A 44 -3.25 -6.37 1.04
C ALA A 44 -2.04 -5.55 0.58
N VAL A 45 -1.26 -4.98 1.51
CA VAL A 45 -0.03 -4.24 1.18
C VAL A 45 1.03 -5.17 0.60
N LEU A 46 1.27 -6.33 1.21
CA LEU A 46 2.23 -7.31 0.69
C LEU A 46 1.85 -7.78 -0.71
N ARG A 47 0.56 -8.05 -0.93
CA ARG A 47 0.03 -8.39 -2.26
C ARG A 47 0.22 -7.25 -3.24
N ALA A 48 -0.04 -6.00 -2.86
CA ALA A 48 0.17 -4.85 -3.75
C ALA A 48 1.64 -4.75 -4.21
N VAL A 49 2.60 -4.91 -3.30
CA VAL A 49 4.03 -4.87 -3.61
C VAL A 49 4.44 -6.03 -4.53
N LYS A 50 4.01 -7.26 -4.23
CA LYS A 50 4.37 -8.47 -5.02
C LYS A 50 3.68 -8.49 -6.40
N THR A 51 2.46 -7.94 -6.49
CA THR A 51 1.68 -7.92 -7.72
C THR A 51 1.97 -6.73 -8.63
N ALA A 52 2.64 -5.69 -8.12
CA ALA A 52 3.08 -4.55 -8.90
C ALA A 52 4.01 -4.94 -10.07
N THR A 53 3.97 -4.13 -11.13
CA THR A 53 4.87 -4.19 -12.28
C THR A 53 5.72 -2.93 -12.34
N SER A 54 6.95 -3.03 -12.85
CA SER A 54 7.82 -1.85 -13.03
C SER A 54 7.14 -0.75 -13.84
N LEU A 55 7.40 0.50 -13.49
CA LEU A 55 6.88 1.66 -14.22
C LEU A 55 7.89 2.81 -14.21
N GLY A 56 8.12 3.46 -15.35
CA GLY A 56 8.92 4.68 -15.43
C GLY A 56 10.37 4.55 -14.95
N GLY A 57 10.98 3.36 -15.13
CA GLY A 57 12.34 3.07 -14.64
C GLY A 57 12.43 2.70 -13.16
N LEU A 58 11.29 2.64 -12.45
CA LEU A 58 11.20 2.12 -11.09
C LEU A 58 10.95 0.60 -11.16
N PRO A 59 11.86 -0.25 -10.65
CA PRO A 59 11.67 -1.70 -10.63
C PRO A 59 10.60 -2.10 -9.60
N ALA A 60 9.83 -3.13 -9.91
CA ALA A 60 8.95 -3.78 -8.95
C ALA A 60 9.70 -4.87 -8.17
N HIS A 61 9.12 -5.31 -7.05
CA HIS A 61 9.71 -6.35 -6.21
C HIS A 61 10.06 -7.63 -7.00
N ARG A 62 9.20 -8.03 -7.94
CA ARG A 62 9.40 -9.21 -8.81
C ARG A 62 10.61 -9.09 -9.75
N ASP A 63 11.04 -7.88 -10.09
CA ASP A 63 12.18 -7.67 -10.98
C ASP A 63 13.51 -7.88 -10.24
N LEU A 64 13.47 -7.77 -8.91
CA LEU A 64 14.62 -7.94 -8.01
C LEU A 64 14.67 -9.35 -7.39
N HIS A 65 13.53 -10.03 -7.31
CA HIS A 65 13.37 -11.37 -6.73
C HIS A 65 12.51 -12.26 -7.65
N PRO A 66 13.10 -12.84 -8.70
CA PRO A 66 12.40 -13.75 -9.62
C PRO A 66 12.06 -15.10 -9.00
#